data_AF-A0A2T9X3Q1-F1
#
_entry.id   AF-A0A2T9X3Q1-F1
#
_cell.length_a   1.000
_cell.length_b   1.000
_cell.length_c   1.000
_cell.angle_alpha   90.00
_cell.angle_beta   90.00
_cell.angle_gamma   90.00
#
_symmetry.space_group_name_H-M   'P 1'
#
loop_
_entity.id
_entity.type
_entity.pdbx_description
1 polymer ?
#
loop_
_entity_poly.entity_id
_entity_poly.type
_entity_poly.pdbx_seq_one_letter_code
_entity_poly.pdbx_strand_id
1 'polypeptide(L)'
;MSPSCIEAQCICCHYKNHNWAGVVYGELGDCLTPYCPCYTFARIECVFERVCLNHTTINYVGSKNGANAISIWVALSPYGPSNAFNERRGITGDFLQAGIIVCVTPTINGNEYKVYVFACEYCTNCLTGSRAVYTCNKYVGIFSHACFFIAICKVNMPLNEARVAIAVLTPKCYKILLCLIVPWIFPYFAHSAYTIVESPENAETKEYCEVLQVVGGLIKCFRYMYCNGQIGPGPSQFRLVTVAYVFCLTEPCGLNNMCVTLAHGAGYPGNWCYTYRFYNTVTGKTTCGL
;
A
#
# COMPACT_ATOMS: atom_id res chain seq x y z
N MET A 1 -8.04 25.15 -8.64
CA MET A 1 -9.15 24.22 -8.29
C MET A 1 -8.52 23.03 -7.62
N SER A 2 -8.86 22.76 -6.36
CA SER A 2 -8.29 21.68 -5.55
C SER A 2 -8.88 20.33 -5.99
N PRO A 3 -8.10 19.26 -6.18
CA PRO A 3 -8.67 17.92 -6.33
C PRO A 3 -9.12 17.45 -4.94
N SER A 4 -10.35 17.82 -4.53
CA SER A 4 -10.91 17.52 -3.20
C SER A 4 -11.60 16.17 -3.10
N CYS A 5 -11.52 15.32 -4.13
CA CYS A 5 -12.12 13.99 -4.09
C CYS A 5 -11.13 12.99 -4.68
N ILE A 6 -10.85 11.91 -3.93
CA ILE A 6 -10.66 10.62 -4.59
C ILE A 6 -11.92 10.48 -5.45
N GLU A 7 -11.82 10.33 -6.77
CA GLU A 7 -12.98 10.16 -7.68
C GLU A 7 -13.68 8.80 -7.45
N ALA A 8 -13.78 8.38 -6.19
CA ALA A 8 -14.55 7.25 -5.73
C ALA A 8 -15.93 7.75 -5.32
N GLN A 9 -16.97 7.02 -5.73
CA GLN A 9 -18.34 7.35 -5.34
C GLN A 9 -18.61 7.12 -3.84
N CYS A 10 -17.73 6.40 -3.14
CA CYS A 10 -17.84 6.16 -1.72
C CYS A 10 -16.45 6.20 -1.08
N ILE A 11 -16.28 7.04 -0.06
CA ILE A 11 -15.14 7.06 0.87
C ILE A 11 -15.71 6.73 2.24
N CYS A 12 -15.40 5.55 2.77
CA CYS A 12 -15.69 5.25 4.17
C CYS A 12 -14.38 5.33 4.96
N CYS A 13 -14.36 6.19 5.99
CA CYS A 13 -13.29 6.24 6.96
C CYS A 13 -13.56 5.20 8.05
N HIS A 14 -12.68 4.22 8.17
CA HIS A 14 -12.80 3.19 9.19
C HIS A 14 -11.75 3.38 10.28
N TYR A 15 -12.24 3.46 11.53
CA TYR A 15 -11.46 3.48 12.75
C TYR A 15 -11.58 2.11 13.43
N LYS A 16 -10.54 1.30 13.34
CA LYS A 16 -10.42 0.02 14.06
C LYS A 16 -8.98 -0.10 14.54
N ASN A 17 -8.76 -0.80 15.66
CA ASN A 17 -7.43 -1.05 16.21
C ASN A 17 -6.59 -1.89 15.23
N HIS A 18 -5.91 -1.22 14.31
CA HIS A 18 -5.00 -1.77 13.33
C HIS A 18 -3.75 -0.90 13.26
N ASN A 19 -2.63 -1.53 12.95
CA ASN A 19 -1.31 -0.92 12.86
C ASN A 19 -1.01 -0.30 11.48
N TRP A 20 -2.01 -0.08 10.62
CA TRP A 20 -1.80 0.46 9.27
C TRP A 20 -2.87 1.46 8.85
N ALA A 21 -2.49 2.38 7.96
CA ALA A 21 -3.35 3.36 7.29
C ALA A 21 -3.19 3.19 5.78
N GLY A 22 -4.24 3.43 5.01
CA GLY A 22 -4.15 3.21 3.56
C GLY A 22 -5.47 3.33 2.84
N VAL A 23 -5.42 3.09 1.53
CA VAL A 23 -6.60 3.13 0.67
C VAL A 23 -6.73 1.83 -0.11
N VAL A 24 -7.94 1.29 -0.13
CA VAL A 24 -8.30 0.07 -0.86
C VAL A 24 -9.19 0.42 -2.03
N TYR A 25 -8.73 0.16 -3.24
CA TYR A 25 -9.42 0.46 -4.49
C TYR A 25 -10.01 -0.77 -5.14
N GLY A 26 -11.13 -0.57 -5.83
CA GLY A 26 -11.73 -1.52 -6.75
C GLY A 26 -12.79 -0.84 -7.62
N GLU A 27 -13.26 -1.54 -8.65
CA GLU A 27 -14.37 -1.06 -9.49
C GLU A 27 -15.51 -2.04 -9.49
N LEU A 28 -16.72 -1.56 -9.17
CA LEU A 28 -17.95 -2.29 -9.33
C LEU A 28 -18.32 -2.36 -10.82
N GLY A 29 -18.55 -3.55 -11.35
CA GLY A 29 -18.90 -3.84 -12.73
C GLY A 29 -19.36 -5.28 -12.93
N ASP A 30 -20.03 -5.54 -14.05
CA ASP A 30 -20.43 -6.90 -14.43
C ASP A 30 -19.19 -7.76 -14.70
N CYS A 31 -18.90 -8.70 -13.80
CA CYS A 31 -17.85 -9.68 -14.02
C CYS A 31 -18.32 -10.68 -15.08
N LEU A 32 -17.72 -10.66 -16.27
CA LEU A 32 -18.08 -11.56 -17.39
C LEU A 32 -17.68 -13.03 -17.19
N THR A 33 -17.44 -13.50 -15.95
CA THR A 33 -16.96 -14.87 -15.72
C THR A 33 -17.68 -15.63 -14.62
N PRO A 34 -18.05 -16.90 -14.86
CA PRO A 34 -18.95 -17.69 -14.02
C PRO A 34 -18.34 -18.24 -12.71
N TYR A 35 -17.15 -17.79 -12.31
CA TYR A 35 -16.44 -18.34 -11.14
C TYR A 35 -15.91 -17.26 -10.19
N CYS A 36 -16.41 -16.02 -10.25
CA CYS A 36 -15.96 -14.97 -9.34
C CYS A 36 -16.87 -14.88 -8.11
N PRO A 37 -16.38 -15.02 -6.85
CA PRO A 37 -17.21 -14.80 -5.66
C PRO A 37 -17.61 -13.32 -5.52
N CYS A 38 -16.96 -12.43 -6.27
CA CYS A 38 -17.21 -11.00 -6.35
C CYS A 38 -17.74 -10.64 -7.74
N TYR A 39 -18.87 -11.26 -8.18
CA TYR A 39 -19.49 -11.07 -9.51
C TYR A 39 -19.72 -9.61 -9.93
N THR A 40 -19.66 -8.69 -8.97
CA THR A 40 -19.83 -7.27 -9.15
C THR A 40 -18.51 -6.50 -9.22
N PHE A 41 -17.32 -7.11 -9.22
CA PHE A 41 -16.04 -6.39 -9.26
C PHE A 41 -15.17 -6.73 -10.49
N ALA A 42 -14.57 -5.70 -11.07
CA ALA A 42 -13.60 -5.82 -12.15
C ALA A 42 -12.30 -6.52 -11.70
N ARG A 43 -11.61 -7.17 -12.65
CA ARG A 43 -10.36 -7.89 -12.40
C ARG A 43 -9.16 -6.96 -12.56
N ILE A 44 -8.25 -6.97 -11.58
CA ILE A 44 -7.00 -6.21 -11.56
C ILE A 44 -5.84 -7.16 -11.85
N GLU A 45 -4.98 -6.79 -12.81
CA GLU A 45 -3.78 -7.55 -13.19
C GLU A 45 -2.53 -7.05 -12.48
N CYS A 46 -2.37 -5.73 -12.37
CA CYS A 46 -1.16 -5.16 -11.77
C CYS A 46 -1.48 -4.01 -10.83
N VAL A 47 -0.63 -3.80 -9.83
CA VAL A 47 -0.58 -2.58 -8.99
C VAL A 47 0.85 -2.04 -8.99
N PHE A 48 0.96 -0.72 -8.98
CA PHE A 48 2.22 0.01 -9.04
C PHE A 48 2.20 1.19 -8.10
N GLU A 49 3.35 1.46 -7.48
CA GLU A 49 3.55 2.63 -6.65
C GLU A 49 4.99 3.12 -6.74
N ARG A 50 5.18 4.42 -6.58
CA ARG A 50 6.49 5.02 -6.40
C ARG A 50 6.60 5.61 -4.99
N VAL A 51 7.62 5.23 -4.25
CA VAL A 51 7.89 5.77 -2.91
C VAL A 51 9.12 6.66 -2.97
N CYS A 52 9.03 7.93 -2.62
CA CYS A 52 10.17 8.86 -2.68
C CYS A 52 10.52 9.41 -1.30
N LEU A 53 11.76 9.18 -0.87
CA LEU A 53 12.30 9.64 0.42
C LEU A 53 12.94 11.04 0.33
N ASN A 54 13.38 11.47 -0.86
CA ASN A 54 14.17 12.71 -1.08
C ASN A 54 13.48 14.02 -0.67
N HIS A 55 12.15 14.02 -0.53
CA HIS A 55 11.36 15.21 -0.21
C HIS A 55 10.51 14.99 1.04
N THR A 56 10.93 14.03 1.86
CA THR A 56 10.17 13.60 3.02
C THR A 56 10.91 14.06 4.27
N THR A 57 10.40 15.08 4.96
CA THR A 57 10.90 15.43 6.30
C THR A 57 10.29 14.46 7.29
N ILE A 58 11.12 13.75 8.03
CA ILE A 58 10.65 12.84 9.06
C ILE A 58 10.91 13.52 10.40
N ASN A 59 9.83 13.96 11.05
CA ASN A 59 9.89 14.52 12.39
C ASN A 59 9.77 13.40 13.41
N TYR A 60 10.69 13.43 14.37
CA TYR A 60 10.76 12.44 15.43
C TYR A 60 9.82 12.85 16.56
N VAL A 61 8.91 11.96 16.89
CA VAL A 61 8.32 11.92 18.22
C VAL A 61 9.09 10.83 18.94
N GLY A 62 9.69 11.13 20.08
CA GLY A 62 10.60 10.19 20.77
C GLY A 62 9.92 8.83 20.97
N SER A 63 10.45 7.80 20.30
CA SER A 63 9.92 6.44 20.35
C SER A 63 10.21 5.82 21.71
N LYS A 64 9.15 5.39 22.41
CA LYS A 64 9.29 4.56 23.63
C LYS A 64 9.91 3.18 23.33
N ASN A 65 9.82 2.73 22.08
CA ASN A 65 10.11 1.35 21.66
C ASN A 65 11.39 1.21 20.81
N GLY A 66 12.24 2.25 20.82
CA GLY A 66 13.64 2.18 20.36
C GLY A 66 13.88 2.10 18.85
N ALA A 67 12.85 1.95 18.02
CA ALA A 67 12.97 1.91 16.57
C ALA A 67 12.09 2.97 15.89
N ASN A 68 12.72 3.76 15.02
CA ASN A 68 12.07 4.72 14.12
C ASN A 68 11.91 4.04 12.76
N ALA A 69 10.80 3.35 12.56
CA ALA A 69 10.56 2.58 11.34
C ALA A 69 9.18 2.85 10.75
N ILE A 70 9.11 2.80 9.43
CA ILE A 70 7.87 2.87 8.66
C ILE A 70 7.90 1.82 7.57
N SER A 71 6.77 1.13 7.41
CA SER A 71 6.57 0.12 6.38
C SER A 71 5.60 0.66 5.33
N ILE A 72 5.91 0.47 4.05
CA ILE A 72 5.13 1.02 2.94
C ILE A 72 4.94 -0.07 1.89
N TRP A 73 3.68 -0.35 1.54
CA TRP A 73 3.31 -1.50 0.72
C TRP A 73 2.27 -1.16 -0.34
N VAL A 74 2.35 -1.88 -1.46
CA VAL A 74 1.20 -2.15 -2.30
C VAL A 74 0.76 -3.59 -2.14
N ALA A 75 -0.54 -3.86 -2.33
CA ALA A 75 -1.04 -5.22 -2.31
C ALA A 75 -2.14 -5.46 -3.36
N LEU A 76 -2.31 -6.74 -3.70
CA LEU A 76 -3.42 -7.26 -4.49
C LEU A 76 -4.18 -8.31 -3.66
N SER A 77 -5.51 -8.23 -3.62
CA SER A 77 -6.36 -9.23 -2.97
C SER A 77 -7.36 -9.83 -3.96
N PRO A 78 -7.66 -11.14 -3.89
CA PRO A 78 -8.72 -11.78 -4.69
C PRO A 78 -10.14 -11.32 -4.32
N TYR A 79 -10.31 -10.45 -3.32
CA TYR A 79 -11.61 -9.95 -2.90
C TYR A 79 -11.82 -8.48 -3.27
N GLY A 80 -13.07 -8.08 -3.47
CA GLY A 80 -13.42 -6.68 -3.63
C GLY A 80 -13.18 -5.86 -2.36
N PRO A 81 -13.06 -4.52 -2.45
CA PRO A 81 -12.78 -3.65 -1.32
C PRO A 81 -13.78 -3.75 -0.16
N SER A 82 -15.05 -4.11 -0.41
CA SER A 82 -16.04 -4.35 0.64
C SER A 82 -15.71 -5.55 1.55
N ASN A 83 -14.86 -6.48 1.10
CA ASN A 83 -14.39 -7.58 1.92
C ASN A 83 -13.16 -7.20 2.77
N ALA A 84 -12.55 -6.03 2.51
CA ALA A 84 -11.54 -5.45 3.40
C ALA A 84 -12.10 -5.28 4.85
N PHE A 85 -13.42 -5.20 5.01
CA PHE A 85 -14.11 -5.06 6.30
C PHE A 85 -14.34 -6.36 7.06
N ASN A 86 -14.35 -7.49 6.36
CA ASN A 86 -14.58 -8.78 7.00
C ASN A 86 -13.27 -9.19 7.65
N GLU A 87 -13.21 -9.08 8.99
CA GLU A 87 -12.02 -9.17 9.85
C GLU A 87 -11.19 -10.47 9.67
N ARG A 88 -11.72 -11.45 8.94
CA ARG A 88 -11.05 -12.71 8.62
C ARG A 88 -10.44 -12.78 7.21
N ARG A 89 -10.77 -11.85 6.31
CA ARG A 89 -10.38 -11.92 4.88
C ARG A 89 -9.79 -10.63 4.30
N GLY A 90 -10.03 -9.50 4.96
CA GLY A 90 -9.71 -8.18 4.41
C GLY A 90 -8.39 -7.55 4.84
N ILE A 91 -8.04 -7.72 6.12
CA ILE A 91 -6.91 -7.03 6.77
C ILE A 91 -5.81 -8.02 7.15
N THR A 92 -6.21 -9.24 7.48
CA THR A 92 -5.34 -10.37 7.81
C THR A 92 -5.46 -11.49 6.78
N GLY A 93 -6.35 -11.35 5.81
CA GLY A 93 -6.94 -12.45 5.06
C GLY A 93 -6.07 -13.11 4.01
N ASP A 94 -6.32 -12.65 2.78
CA ASP A 94 -5.80 -13.22 1.54
C ASP A 94 -5.32 -12.05 0.69
N PHE A 95 -4.00 -11.85 0.62
CA PHE A 95 -3.40 -10.87 -0.28
C PHE A 95 -1.93 -11.15 -0.51
N LEU A 96 -1.44 -10.66 -1.65
CA LEU A 96 -0.01 -10.57 -1.94
C LEU A 96 0.40 -9.11 -1.79
N GLN A 97 1.37 -8.85 -0.91
CA GLN A 97 1.94 -7.51 -0.70
C GLN A 97 3.43 -7.44 -1.03
N ALA A 98 3.88 -6.25 -1.40
CA ALA A 98 5.27 -5.95 -1.63
C ALA A 98 5.57 -4.48 -1.32
N GLY A 99 6.78 -4.21 -0.86
CA GLY A 99 7.25 -2.85 -0.68
C GLY A 99 8.50 -2.76 0.19
N ILE A 100 8.59 -1.71 1.00
CA ILE A 100 9.82 -1.38 1.73
C ILE A 100 9.57 -1.12 3.20
N ILE A 101 10.53 -1.53 4.03
CA ILE A 101 10.65 -1.12 5.42
C ILE A 101 11.81 -0.14 5.50
N VAL A 102 11.57 1.02 6.08
CA VAL A 102 12.55 2.09 6.20
C VAL A 102 12.80 2.35 7.68
N CYS A 103 14.00 2.00 8.16
CA CYS A 103 14.48 2.45 9.46
C CYS A 103 15.20 3.79 9.27
N VAL A 104 14.86 4.77 10.10
CA VAL A 104 15.33 6.16 9.93
C VAL A 104 16.26 6.54 11.06
N THR A 105 17.49 6.88 10.71
CA THR A 105 18.50 7.39 11.65
C THR A 105 18.73 8.88 11.39
N PRO A 106 18.43 9.77 12.35
CA PRO A 106 18.78 11.18 12.22
C PRO A 106 20.30 11.37 12.32
N THR A 107 20.84 12.24 11.49
CA THR A 107 22.26 12.60 11.44
C THR A 107 22.43 14.11 11.45
N ILE A 108 23.67 14.59 11.65
CA ILE A 108 23.99 16.02 11.60
C ILE A 108 23.66 16.68 10.24
N ASN A 109 23.55 15.88 9.17
CA ASN A 109 23.35 16.35 7.79
C ASN A 109 21.97 15.98 7.23
N GLY A 110 21.02 15.56 8.07
CA GLY A 110 19.68 15.10 7.65
C GLY A 110 19.39 13.68 8.09
N ASN A 111 18.63 12.92 7.30
CA ASN A 111 18.21 11.56 7.65
C ASN A 111 18.94 10.51 6.80
N GLU A 112 19.36 9.42 7.44
CA GLU A 112 19.81 8.20 6.77
C GLU A 112 18.73 7.13 6.83
N TYR A 113 18.50 6.49 5.69
CA TYR A 113 17.45 5.49 5.52
C TYR A 113 18.08 4.11 5.34
N LYS A 114 17.98 3.26 6.37
CA LYS A 114 18.31 1.85 6.24
C LYS A 114 17.09 1.12 5.67
N VAL A 115 17.22 0.64 4.44
CA VAL A 115 16.07 0.11 3.68
C VAL A 115 16.13 -1.40 3.55
N TYR A 116 14.98 -2.02 3.78
CA TYR A 116 14.71 -3.42 3.52
C TYR A 116 13.61 -3.51 2.46
N VAL A 117 13.76 -4.40 1.50
CA VAL A 117 12.70 -4.74 0.55
C VAL A 117 12.01 -6.00 1.02
N PHE A 118 10.70 -6.04 0.85
CA PHE A 118 9.89 -7.14 1.35
C PHE A 118 8.77 -7.50 0.38
N ALA A 119 8.46 -8.79 0.32
CA ALA A 119 7.32 -9.35 -0.40
C ALA A 119 6.73 -10.49 0.42
N CYS A 120 5.42 -10.53 0.56
CA CYS A 120 4.75 -11.56 1.37
C CYS A 120 3.37 -11.89 0.82
N GLU A 121 3.07 -13.18 0.74
CA GLU A 121 1.74 -13.70 0.43
C GLU A 121 1.11 -14.24 1.72
N TYR A 122 -0.03 -13.68 2.10
CA TYR A 122 -0.83 -14.15 3.24
C TYR A 122 -2.04 -14.92 2.74
N CYS A 123 -2.34 -16.03 3.41
CA CYS A 123 -3.59 -16.76 3.23
C CYS A 123 -4.20 -17.03 4.58
N THR A 124 -5.50 -16.80 4.69
CA THR A 124 -6.25 -17.07 5.91
C THR A 124 -6.99 -18.37 5.80
N ASN A 125 -6.61 -19.29 6.69
CA ASN A 125 -7.37 -20.49 6.94
C ASN A 125 -8.35 -20.24 8.09
N CYS A 126 -9.60 -20.67 7.90
CA CYS A 126 -10.69 -20.62 8.87
C CYS A 126 -10.33 -21.19 10.25
N LEU A 127 -9.29 -22.05 10.35
CA LEU A 127 -8.91 -22.78 11.56
C LEU A 127 -7.68 -22.21 12.29
N THR A 128 -6.78 -21.49 11.62
CA THR A 128 -5.49 -21.07 12.20
C THR A 128 -5.21 -19.56 12.07
N GLY A 129 -6.14 -18.79 11.51
CA GLY A 129 -5.93 -17.38 11.19
C GLY A 129 -5.05 -17.19 9.96
N SER A 130 -4.52 -15.97 9.82
CA SER A 130 -3.61 -15.61 8.72
C SER A 130 -2.27 -16.32 8.85
N ARG A 131 -1.77 -16.86 7.75
CA ARG A 131 -0.42 -17.40 7.67
C ARG A 131 0.27 -16.85 6.43
N ALA A 132 1.50 -16.38 6.62
CA ALA A 132 2.39 -16.12 5.51
C ALA A 132 2.75 -17.44 4.81
N VAL A 133 2.36 -17.57 3.54
CA VAL A 133 2.67 -18.72 2.69
C VAL A 133 3.98 -18.49 1.94
N TYR A 134 4.30 -17.23 1.69
CA TYR A 134 5.57 -16.79 1.14
C TYR A 134 6.04 -15.55 1.89
N THR A 135 7.34 -15.46 2.21
CA THR A 135 7.92 -14.22 2.73
C THR A 135 9.36 -14.08 2.24
N CYS A 136 9.67 -12.92 1.69
CA CYS A 136 11.02 -12.49 1.39
C CYS A 136 11.27 -11.15 2.09
N ASN A 137 12.35 -11.07 2.85
CA ASN A 137 12.84 -9.82 3.42
C ASN A 137 14.35 -9.72 3.13
N LYS A 138 14.78 -8.61 2.54
CA LYS A 138 16.16 -8.41 2.14
C LYS A 138 16.62 -6.99 2.46
N TYR A 139 17.70 -6.88 3.22
CA TYR A 139 18.41 -5.62 3.38
C TYR A 139 19.05 -5.19 2.07
N VAL A 140 18.85 -3.93 1.67
CA VAL A 140 19.30 -3.43 0.34
C VAL A 140 20.29 -2.28 0.40
N GLY A 141 20.46 -1.66 1.58
CA GLY A 141 21.48 -0.63 1.79
C GLY A 141 20.99 0.54 2.64
N ILE A 142 21.89 1.50 2.79
CA ILE A 142 21.61 2.82 3.37
C ILE A 142 21.52 3.83 2.23
N PHE A 143 20.52 4.69 2.30
CA PHE A 143 20.27 5.75 1.33
C PHE A 143 20.11 7.08 2.06
N SER A 144 20.68 8.15 1.52
CA SER A 144 20.32 9.52 1.90
C SER A 144 19.19 10.07 1.02
N HIS A 145 19.13 9.59 -0.22
CA HIS A 145 18.15 9.99 -1.23
C HIS A 145 17.80 8.76 -2.08
N ALA A 146 16.55 8.29 -2.03
CA ALA A 146 16.04 7.24 -2.89
C ALA A 146 14.58 7.46 -3.29
N CYS A 147 14.25 7.09 -4.53
CA CYS A 147 12.88 6.84 -4.96
C CYS A 147 12.78 5.38 -5.38
N PHE A 148 11.82 4.64 -4.85
CA PHE A 148 11.56 3.24 -5.15
C PHE A 148 10.37 3.13 -6.09
N PHE A 149 10.42 2.15 -6.98
CA PHE A 149 9.28 1.72 -7.79
C PHE A 149 8.94 0.30 -7.34
N ILE A 150 7.68 0.09 -6.97
CA ILE A 150 7.15 -1.18 -6.48
C ILE A 150 6.04 -1.61 -7.44
N ALA A 151 6.08 -2.88 -7.86
CA ALA A 151 5.10 -3.46 -8.76
C ALA A 151 4.74 -4.89 -8.35
N ILE A 152 3.46 -5.22 -8.42
CA ILE A 152 2.95 -6.58 -8.35
C ILE A 152 2.08 -6.80 -9.57
N CYS A 153 2.33 -7.85 -10.34
CA CYS A 153 1.55 -8.22 -11.51
C CYS A 153 1.17 -9.71 -11.46
N LYS A 154 -0.12 -10.02 -11.42
CA LYS A 154 -0.62 -11.38 -11.59
C LYS A 154 -0.57 -11.74 -13.08
N VAL A 155 0.05 -12.88 -13.40
CA VAL A 155 0.16 -13.38 -14.77
C VAL A 155 -1.04 -14.30 -15.07
N ASN A 156 -1.58 -14.22 -16.28
CA ASN A 156 -2.68 -15.07 -16.72
C ASN A 156 -2.33 -16.57 -16.68
N MET A 157 -3.35 -17.42 -16.52
CA MET A 157 -3.23 -18.88 -16.56
C MET A 157 -2.45 -19.36 -17.80
N PRO A 158 -1.65 -20.44 -17.71
CA PRO A 158 -1.83 -21.59 -16.80
C PRO A 158 -1.00 -21.59 -15.50
N LEU A 159 -0.02 -20.71 -15.34
CA LEU A 159 0.97 -20.85 -14.24
C LEU A 159 0.45 -20.39 -12.87
N ASN A 160 -0.64 -19.61 -12.80
CA ASN A 160 -1.21 -19.01 -11.58
C ASN A 160 -0.12 -18.45 -10.64
N GLU A 161 0.64 -17.51 -11.17
CA GLU A 161 1.77 -16.85 -10.51
C GLU A 161 1.57 -15.33 -10.51
N ALA A 162 2.23 -14.68 -9.56
CA ALA A 162 2.41 -13.25 -9.54
C ALA A 162 3.89 -12.89 -9.60
N ARG A 163 4.19 -11.77 -10.25
CA ARG A 163 5.54 -11.20 -10.36
C ARG A 163 5.64 -9.99 -9.47
N VAL A 164 6.66 -9.97 -8.63
CA VAL A 164 6.96 -8.84 -7.75
C VAL A 164 8.27 -8.21 -8.20
N ALA A 165 8.28 -6.89 -8.38
CA ALA A 165 9.48 -6.14 -8.71
C ALA A 165 9.61 -4.90 -7.81
N ILE A 166 10.79 -4.72 -7.22
CA ILE A 166 11.15 -3.52 -6.48
C ILE A 166 12.47 -3.00 -7.03
N ALA A 167 12.49 -1.76 -7.49
CA ALA A 167 13.67 -1.09 -8.01
C ALA A 167 13.88 0.24 -7.31
N VAL A 168 15.14 0.65 -7.16
CA VAL A 168 15.49 2.03 -6.79
C VAL A 168 15.83 2.83 -8.04
N LEU A 169 15.17 3.98 -8.18
CA LEU A 169 15.38 4.98 -9.22
C LEU A 169 16.46 5.94 -8.74
N THR A 170 17.57 5.97 -9.45
CA THR A 170 18.64 6.96 -9.30
C THR A 170 18.54 7.98 -10.45
N PRO A 171 19.17 9.15 -10.36
CA PRO A 171 19.07 10.18 -11.40
C PRO A 171 19.45 9.74 -12.82
N LYS A 172 20.25 8.68 -12.98
CA LYS A 172 20.75 8.21 -14.28
C LYS A 172 20.32 6.79 -14.67
N CYS A 173 19.91 5.96 -13.71
CA CYS A 173 19.58 4.55 -13.92
C CYS A 173 18.52 4.05 -12.91
N TYR A 174 17.95 2.88 -13.15
CA TYR A 174 17.28 2.10 -12.11
C TYR A 174 18.12 0.89 -11.72
N LYS A 175 18.06 0.49 -10.45
CA LYS A 175 18.66 -0.76 -9.96
C LYS A 175 17.55 -1.65 -9.41
N ILE A 176 17.42 -2.85 -9.96
CA ILE A 176 16.50 -3.87 -9.44
C ILE A 176 17.04 -4.36 -8.09
N LEU A 177 16.24 -4.22 -7.05
CA LEU A 177 16.56 -4.63 -5.69
C LEU A 177 15.93 -6.00 -5.36
N LEU A 178 14.73 -6.22 -5.89
CA LEU A 178 13.96 -7.45 -5.77
C LEU A 178 13.25 -7.74 -7.09
N CYS A 179 13.30 -8.98 -7.56
CA CYS A 179 12.50 -9.49 -8.66
C CYS A 179 12.19 -10.95 -8.37
N LEU A 180 10.92 -11.28 -8.19
CA LEU A 180 10.47 -12.58 -7.74
C LEU A 180 9.27 -13.05 -8.54
N ILE A 181 9.17 -14.37 -8.68
CA ILE A 181 7.95 -15.08 -9.04
C ILE A 181 7.42 -15.67 -7.74
N VAL A 182 6.20 -15.29 -7.38
CA VAL A 182 5.49 -15.76 -6.19
C VAL A 182 4.31 -16.59 -6.68
N PRO A 183 4.07 -17.79 -6.12
CA PRO A 183 2.83 -18.50 -6.39
C PRO A 183 1.64 -17.59 -6.11
N TRP A 184 0.58 -17.64 -6.92
CA TRP A 184 -0.68 -17.00 -6.59
C TRP A 184 -1.61 -18.11 -6.09
N ILE A 185 -1.67 -18.31 -4.78
CA ILE A 185 -2.41 -19.45 -4.21
C ILE A 185 -3.93 -19.24 -4.19
N PHE A 186 -4.39 -18.03 -4.51
CA PHE A 186 -5.82 -17.73 -4.47
C PHE A 186 -6.53 -18.26 -5.72
N PRO A 187 -7.77 -18.76 -5.57
CA PRO A 187 -8.53 -19.34 -6.68
C PRO A 187 -8.96 -18.33 -7.76
N TYR A 188 -8.87 -17.02 -7.48
CA TYR A 188 -9.39 -15.95 -8.34
C TYR A 188 -8.33 -14.91 -8.69
N PHE A 189 -8.60 -14.05 -9.68
CA PHE A 189 -7.79 -12.87 -9.95
C PHE A 189 -7.96 -11.83 -8.84
N ALA A 190 -7.04 -10.87 -8.76
CA ALA A 190 -7.19 -9.76 -7.84
C ALA A 190 -8.41 -8.90 -8.22
N HIS A 191 -9.14 -8.42 -7.22
CA HIS A 191 -10.31 -7.55 -7.36
C HIS A 191 -10.18 -6.27 -6.54
N SER A 192 -9.13 -6.14 -5.75
CA SER A 192 -8.77 -4.90 -5.09
C SER A 192 -7.27 -4.67 -5.07
N ALA A 193 -6.90 -3.39 -5.09
CA ALA A 193 -5.53 -2.91 -5.04
C ALA A 193 -5.37 -1.96 -3.83
N TYR A 194 -4.27 -2.11 -3.12
CA TYR A 194 -4.02 -1.42 -1.86
C TYR A 194 -2.78 -0.54 -1.97
N THR A 195 -2.82 0.59 -1.29
CA THR A 195 -1.65 1.38 -0.88
C THR A 195 -1.70 1.52 0.64
N ILE A 196 -0.62 1.11 1.31
CA ILE A 196 -0.58 0.91 2.76
C ILE A 196 0.67 1.56 3.33
N VAL A 197 0.50 2.28 4.44
CA VAL A 197 1.55 2.60 5.39
C VAL A 197 1.26 1.86 6.68
N GLU A 198 2.22 1.10 7.15
CA GLU A 198 2.10 0.26 8.34
C GLU A 198 3.15 0.66 9.37
N SER A 199 2.75 0.60 10.64
CA SER A 199 3.65 0.55 11.77
C SER A 199 4.17 -0.87 11.95
N PRO A 200 5.46 -1.15 11.73
CA PRO A 200 5.99 -2.49 11.93
C PRO A 200 6.01 -2.87 13.41
N GLU A 201 5.71 -4.14 13.70
CA GLU A 201 5.89 -4.72 15.02
C GLU A 201 7.38 -4.85 15.35
N ASN A 202 7.78 -4.44 16.57
CA ASN A 202 9.10 -4.74 17.09
C ASN A 202 9.18 -6.24 17.43
N ALA A 203 10.11 -6.95 16.79
CA ALA A 203 10.24 -8.40 16.92
C ALA A 203 10.52 -8.87 18.36
N GLU A 204 11.20 -8.06 19.17
CA GLU A 204 11.59 -8.37 20.55
C GLU A 204 10.46 -8.07 21.54
N THR A 205 9.88 -6.88 21.48
CA THR A 205 8.86 -6.45 22.45
C THR A 205 7.45 -6.86 22.07
N LYS A 206 7.21 -7.26 20.81
CA LYS A 206 5.87 -7.49 20.23
C LYS A 206 4.96 -6.28 20.23
N GLU A 207 5.51 -5.11 20.55
CA GLU A 207 4.81 -3.84 20.47
C GLU A 207 5.06 -3.21 19.11
N TYR A 208 4.06 -2.53 18.57
CA TYR A 208 4.23 -1.80 17.33
C TYR A 208 5.10 -0.55 17.53
N CYS A 209 5.90 -0.23 16.52
CA CYS A 209 6.72 0.97 16.52
C CYS A 209 5.84 2.22 16.56
N GLU A 210 6.37 3.35 17.01
CA GLU A 210 5.68 4.62 16.78
C GLU A 210 5.90 5.07 15.33
N VAL A 211 4.81 5.36 14.61
CA VAL A 211 4.90 5.84 13.23
C VAL A 211 5.43 7.27 13.24
N LEU A 212 6.51 7.46 12.47
CA LEU A 212 7.16 8.75 12.36
C LEU A 212 6.22 9.81 11.79
N GLN A 213 6.41 11.07 12.20
CA GLN A 213 5.70 12.19 11.57
C GLN A 213 6.31 12.46 10.19
N VAL A 214 5.69 11.90 9.15
CA VAL A 214 6.15 12.02 7.76
C VAL A 214 5.59 13.29 7.11
N VAL A 215 6.47 14.24 6.79
CA VAL A 215 6.17 15.47 6.05
C VAL A 215 6.52 15.35 4.58
N GLY A 216 5.51 15.39 3.69
CA GLY A 216 5.69 15.35 2.24
C GLY A 216 4.97 14.19 1.55
N GLY A 217 4.89 14.22 0.21
CA GLY A 217 4.29 13.15 -0.60
C GLY A 217 5.22 11.94 -0.71
N LEU A 218 5.22 11.10 0.34
CA LEU A 218 6.00 9.87 0.43
C LEU A 218 5.62 8.89 -0.67
N ILE A 219 4.33 8.74 -0.91
CA ILE A 219 3.74 7.87 -1.93
C ILE A 219 3.34 8.70 -3.13
N LYS A 220 3.87 8.36 -4.30
CA LYS A 220 3.65 9.01 -5.59
C LYS A 220 3.20 7.97 -6.62
N CYS A 221 2.41 8.42 -7.60
CA CYS A 221 2.06 7.62 -8.77
C CYS A 221 1.45 6.24 -8.43
N PHE A 222 0.65 6.16 -7.37
CA PHE A 222 -0.14 4.95 -7.13
C PHE A 222 -1.12 4.75 -8.27
N ARG A 223 -1.12 3.55 -8.85
CA ARG A 223 -1.99 3.13 -9.96
C ARG A 223 -2.10 1.62 -10.04
N TYR A 224 -3.10 1.11 -10.72
CA TYR A 224 -3.29 -0.30 -10.99
C TYR A 224 -3.89 -0.51 -12.39
N MET A 225 -3.72 -1.69 -12.97
CA MET A 225 -4.17 -2.03 -14.32
C MET A 225 -5.21 -3.14 -14.29
N TYR A 226 -6.25 -2.99 -15.09
CA TYR A 226 -7.26 -4.02 -15.35
C TYR A 226 -6.84 -4.96 -16.47
N CYS A 227 -7.51 -6.10 -16.60
CA CYS A 227 -7.22 -7.10 -17.63
C CYS A 227 -7.46 -6.64 -19.08
N ASN A 228 -8.21 -5.57 -19.27
CA ASN A 228 -8.42 -4.94 -20.56
C ASN A 228 -7.39 -3.83 -20.86
N GLY A 229 -6.33 -3.72 -20.04
CA GLY A 229 -5.24 -2.77 -20.21
C GLY A 229 -5.52 -1.36 -19.69
N GLN A 230 -6.73 -1.10 -19.17
CA GLN A 230 -7.07 0.20 -18.60
C GLN A 230 -6.40 0.42 -17.25
N ILE A 231 -6.17 1.69 -16.87
CA ILE A 231 -5.45 2.07 -15.65
C ILE A 231 -6.43 2.78 -14.69
N GLY A 232 -6.49 2.30 -13.45
CA GLY A 232 -7.07 3.00 -12.31
C GLY A 232 -5.99 3.49 -11.33
N PRO A 233 -6.35 4.24 -10.28
CA PRO A 233 -7.69 4.74 -9.97
C PRO A 233 -8.05 5.96 -10.83
N GLY A 234 -9.20 5.97 -11.52
CA GLY A 234 -9.66 7.08 -12.36
C GLY A 234 -11.20 7.21 -12.35
N PRO A 235 -11.79 8.11 -13.15
CA PRO A 235 -13.24 8.26 -13.23
C PRO A 235 -13.82 6.94 -13.72
N SER A 236 -14.94 6.55 -13.10
CA SER A 236 -15.55 5.28 -13.40
C SER A 236 -15.94 5.23 -14.88
N GLN A 237 -15.69 4.09 -15.49
CA GLN A 237 -16.01 3.90 -16.90
C GLN A 237 -17.53 3.77 -17.07
N PHE A 238 -17.99 3.83 -18.32
CA PHE A 238 -19.39 3.63 -18.63
C PHE A 238 -19.88 2.28 -18.05
N ARG A 239 -20.85 2.35 -17.12
CA ARG A 239 -21.41 1.22 -16.34
C ARG A 239 -20.53 0.62 -15.24
N LEU A 240 -19.39 1.23 -14.93
CA LEU A 240 -18.57 0.87 -13.77
C LEU A 240 -18.70 1.92 -12.67
N VAL A 241 -18.39 1.56 -11.43
CA VAL A 241 -18.34 2.48 -10.28
C VAL A 241 -17.03 2.26 -9.51
N THR A 242 -16.18 3.28 -9.46
CA THR A 242 -14.93 3.24 -8.70
C THR A 242 -15.22 3.42 -7.21
N VAL A 243 -14.71 2.51 -6.40
CA VAL A 243 -14.89 2.48 -4.94
C VAL A 243 -13.53 2.55 -4.27
N ALA A 244 -13.40 3.42 -3.27
CA ALA A 244 -12.17 3.59 -2.50
C ALA A 244 -12.48 3.65 -1.00
N TYR A 245 -11.91 2.73 -0.24
CA TYR A 245 -12.08 2.71 1.20
C TYR A 245 -10.84 3.21 1.91
N VAL A 246 -11.02 4.14 2.85
CA VAL A 246 -9.93 4.81 3.55
C VAL A 246 -9.83 4.25 4.96
N PHE A 247 -8.66 3.73 5.29
CA PHE A 247 -8.34 3.17 6.59
C PHE A 247 -7.38 4.10 7.33
N CYS A 248 -7.67 4.34 8.60
CA CYS A 248 -6.77 5.05 9.50
C CYS A 248 -6.11 4.06 10.46
N LEU A 249 -4.85 4.34 10.76
CA LEU A 249 -4.07 3.71 11.81
C LEU A 249 -4.49 4.33 13.14
N THR A 250 -5.13 3.53 13.98
CA THR A 250 -5.60 3.94 15.32
C THR A 250 -5.23 2.86 16.32
N GLU A 251 -3.93 2.70 16.55
CA GLU A 251 -3.43 1.66 17.43
C GLU A 251 -3.18 2.21 18.86
N PRO A 252 -3.55 1.47 19.93
CA PRO A 252 -3.44 1.96 21.30
C PRO A 252 -2.03 2.13 21.89
N CYS A 253 -0.96 1.62 21.25
CA CYS A 253 0.41 1.86 21.73
C CYS A 253 0.94 3.23 21.29
N GLY A 254 1.05 4.16 22.26
CA GLY A 254 1.74 5.44 22.06
C GLY A 254 0.94 6.51 21.30
N LEU A 255 1.63 7.33 20.51
CA LEU A 255 1.06 8.43 19.70
C LEU A 255 0.66 8.00 18.27
N ASN A 256 0.45 6.70 18.06
CA ASN A 256 0.09 6.06 16.80
C ASN A 256 -1.35 6.37 16.34
N ASN A 257 -1.51 7.57 15.82
CA ASN A 257 -2.75 8.07 15.27
C ASN A 257 -2.46 8.69 13.91
N MET A 258 -2.72 7.95 12.82
CA MET A 258 -2.43 8.39 11.47
C MET A 258 -3.62 8.12 10.54
N CYS A 259 -4.07 9.13 9.80
CA CYS A 259 -5.04 8.97 8.72
C CYS A 259 -4.39 9.28 7.38
N VAL A 260 -4.96 8.72 6.31
CA VAL A 260 -4.54 9.00 4.92
C VAL A 260 -5.52 9.96 4.26
N THR A 261 -5.00 10.87 3.45
CA THR A 261 -5.78 11.76 2.59
C THR A 261 -5.13 11.85 1.20
N LEU A 262 -5.95 12.10 0.18
CA LEU A 262 -5.46 12.38 -1.17
C LEU A 262 -4.82 13.76 -1.18
N ALA A 263 -3.52 13.82 -1.51
CA ALA A 263 -2.79 15.08 -1.62
C ALA A 263 -2.98 15.71 -2.98
N HIS A 264 -2.92 14.89 -4.02
CA HIS A 264 -3.01 15.29 -5.41
C HIS A 264 -3.31 14.08 -6.29
N GLY A 265 -4.14 14.27 -7.31
CA GLY A 265 -4.27 13.36 -8.44
C GLY A 265 -3.96 14.10 -9.73
N ALA A 266 -3.11 13.53 -10.56
CA ALA A 266 -2.86 13.99 -11.92
C ALA A 266 -2.98 12.84 -12.90
N GLY A 267 -3.53 13.14 -14.08
CA GLY A 267 -3.74 12.16 -15.12
C GLY A 267 -4.73 12.63 -16.17
N TYR A 268 -5.01 11.74 -17.11
CA TYR A 268 -6.12 11.81 -18.05
C TYR A 268 -6.93 10.51 -17.92
N PRO A 269 -8.19 10.44 -18.38
CA PRO A 269 -8.99 9.21 -18.34
C PRO A 269 -8.19 7.99 -18.79
N GLY A 270 -8.00 7.01 -17.88
CA GLY A 270 -7.19 5.81 -18.14
C GLY A 270 -5.68 5.94 -17.91
N ASN A 271 -5.16 7.00 -17.28
CA ASN A 271 -3.78 7.12 -16.80
C ASN A 271 -3.67 8.08 -15.61
N TRP A 272 -4.26 7.69 -14.50
CA TRP A 272 -4.27 8.48 -13.28
C TRP A 272 -3.18 8.04 -12.33
N CYS A 273 -2.61 9.03 -11.63
CA CYS A 273 -1.53 8.86 -10.67
C CYS A 273 -1.88 9.63 -9.41
N TYR A 274 -2.12 8.90 -8.31
CA TYR A 274 -2.43 9.51 -7.02
C TYR A 274 -1.20 9.65 -6.14
N THR A 275 -1.18 10.76 -5.39
CA THR A 275 -0.20 11.08 -4.36
C THR A 275 -0.94 11.16 -3.03
N TYR A 276 -0.51 10.41 -2.03
CA TYR A 276 -1.14 10.40 -0.70
C TYR A 276 -0.31 11.17 0.31
N ARG A 277 -1.01 11.75 1.29
CA ARG A 277 -0.44 12.34 2.50
C ARG A 277 -1.02 11.61 3.71
N PHE A 278 -0.16 11.41 4.71
CA PHE A 278 -0.55 10.81 5.98
C PHE A 278 -0.36 11.85 7.08
N TYR A 279 -1.34 12.00 7.96
CA TYR A 279 -1.32 13.04 9.00
C TYR A 279 -1.74 12.50 10.36
N ASN A 280 -1.24 13.15 11.42
CA ASN A 280 -1.60 12.80 12.79
C ASN A 280 -2.95 13.41 13.17
N THR A 281 -3.92 12.56 13.58
CA THR A 281 -5.30 13.00 13.83
C THR A 281 -5.48 13.75 15.14
N VAL A 282 -4.59 13.56 16.13
CA VAL A 282 -4.67 14.20 17.46
C VAL A 282 -4.13 15.61 17.43
N THR A 283 -2.98 15.82 16.79
CA THR A 283 -2.34 17.13 16.74
C THR A 283 -2.88 18.02 15.63
N GLY A 284 -3.70 17.47 14.73
CA GLY A 284 -4.23 18.17 13.55
C GLY A 284 -3.13 18.68 12.60
N LYS A 285 -1.86 18.38 12.90
CA LYS A 285 -0.71 18.72 12.06
C LYS A 285 -0.77 17.83 10.85
N THR A 286 -1.52 18.32 9.87
CA THR A 286 -1.35 17.94 8.48
C THR A 286 0.05 18.31 8.09
N THR A 287 0.74 17.33 7.57
CA THR A 287 2.04 17.47 6.95
C THR A 287 1.88 18.15 5.57
N CYS A 288 1.48 19.42 5.64
CA CYS A 288 1.42 20.33 4.52
C CYS A 288 2.79 20.97 4.34
N GLY A 289 3.59 20.43 3.41
CA GLY A 289 4.65 21.18 2.76
C GLY A 289 4.19 21.51 1.34
N LEU A 290 4.04 22.81 1.06
CA LEU A 290 4.18 23.36 -0.29
C LEU A 290 5.61 23.10 -0.80
#